data_AF-A0A4Y2BT22-F1
#
_entry.id   AF-A0A4Y2BT22-F1
#
_cell.length_a   1.000
_cell.length_b   1.000
_cell.length_c   1.000
_cell.angle_alpha   90.00
_cell.angle_beta   90.00
_cell.angle_gamma   90.00
#
_symmetry.space_group_name_H-M   'P 1'
#
loop_
_entity.id
_entity.type
_entity.pdbx_description
1 polymer ?
#
loop_
_entity_poly.entity_id
_entity_poly.type
_entity_poly.pdbx_seq_one_letter_code
_entity_poly.pdbx_strand_id
1 'polypeptide(L)'
;LAEQVSSTTEKFSNPNNSEEEIIVNLTENIKLSKFIEALRSDIRVEVKKLGPKTFKYAVAIAKNIDNALSDDGGELNVTDSGINQILSQQLNTNKQILELSEKVNAISSQNLCVNSLTEAPATN
;
A
#
# COMPACT_ATOMS: atom_id res chain seq x y z
N LEU A 1 -55.88 16.17 -41.67
CA LEU A 1 -54.76 17.11 -41.49
C LEU A 1 -54.19 17.05 -40.08
N ALA A 2 -55.02 17.18 -39.02
CA ALA A 2 -54.58 17.11 -37.62
C ALA A 2 -53.90 15.76 -37.21
N GLU A 3 -54.35 14.62 -37.73
CA GLU A 3 -53.73 13.32 -37.44
C GLU A 3 -52.34 13.13 -38.08
N GLN A 4 -52.07 13.79 -39.21
CA GLN A 4 -50.75 13.69 -39.88
C GLN A 4 -49.68 14.57 -39.21
N VAL A 5 -50.09 15.62 -38.49
CA VAL A 5 -49.18 16.44 -37.70
C VAL A 5 -48.75 15.67 -36.45
N SER A 6 -49.65 14.90 -35.82
CA SER A 6 -49.34 14.08 -34.63
C SER A 6 -48.33 12.97 -34.91
N SER A 7 -48.42 12.30 -36.07
CA SER A 7 -47.49 11.21 -36.43
C SER A 7 -46.09 11.72 -36.82
N THR A 8 -45.96 13.00 -37.18
CA THR A 8 -44.68 13.59 -37.56
C THR A 8 -43.88 14.08 -36.35
N THR A 9 -44.55 14.46 -35.25
CA THR A 9 -43.88 14.87 -34.00
C THR A 9 -43.33 13.70 -33.18
N GLU A 10 -43.86 12.49 -33.33
CA GLU A 10 -43.29 11.29 -32.68
C GLU A 10 -41.92 10.89 -33.29
N LYS A 11 -41.60 11.35 -34.51
CA LYS A 11 -40.34 11.02 -35.20
C LYS A 11 -39.15 11.90 -34.80
N PHE A 12 -39.37 12.93 -33.99
CA PHE A 12 -38.32 13.83 -33.49
C PHE A 12 -38.08 13.69 -31.98
N SER A 13 -38.93 12.94 -31.27
CA SER A 13 -38.64 12.50 -29.91
C SER A 13 -37.49 11.51 -29.98
N ASN A 14 -36.30 11.93 -29.56
CA ASN A 14 -35.14 11.06 -29.44
C ASN A 14 -35.47 9.92 -28.47
N PRO A 15 -35.63 8.66 -28.90
CA PRO A 15 -36.03 7.57 -28.01
C PRO A 15 -34.85 7.05 -27.18
N ASN A 16 -33.63 7.57 -27.39
CA ASN A 16 -32.40 7.01 -26.86
C ASN A 16 -31.88 7.69 -25.59
N ASN A 17 -32.53 8.76 -25.12
CA ASN A 17 -32.40 9.30 -23.75
C ASN A 17 -33.58 10.23 -23.48
N SER A 18 -34.25 10.06 -22.34
CA SER A 18 -35.26 11.04 -21.94
C SER A 18 -34.56 12.35 -21.57
N GLU A 19 -35.24 13.48 -21.75
CA GLU A 19 -34.74 14.79 -21.29
C GLU A 19 -34.33 14.75 -19.80
N GLU A 20 -35.01 13.93 -19.00
CA GLU A 20 -34.66 13.65 -17.60
C GLU A 20 -33.27 13.01 -17.44
N GLU A 21 -32.91 12.03 -18.27
CA GLU A 21 -31.59 11.37 -18.20
C GLU A 21 -30.45 12.36 -18.49
N ILE A 22 -30.67 13.28 -19.44
CA ILE A 22 -29.71 14.35 -19.76
C ILE A 22 -29.55 15.30 -18.57
N ILE A 23 -30.65 15.72 -17.95
CA ILE A 23 -30.66 16.62 -16.78
C ILE A 23 -29.95 15.97 -15.59
N VAL A 24 -30.21 14.69 -15.33
CA VAL A 24 -29.55 13.91 -14.27
C VAL A 24 -28.05 13.84 -14.52
N ASN A 25 -27.60 13.45 -15.71
CA ASN A 25 -26.19 13.33 -16.04
C ASN A 25 -25.46 14.69 -15.94
N LEU A 26 -26.08 15.77 -16.44
CA LEU A 26 -25.51 17.11 -16.31
C LEU A 26 -25.37 17.52 -14.83
N THR A 27 -26.39 17.24 -14.02
CA THR A 27 -26.37 17.52 -12.58
C THR A 27 -25.26 16.76 -11.87
N GLU A 28 -25.08 15.47 -12.18
CA GLU A 28 -24.01 14.65 -11.63
C GLU A 28 -22.62 15.15 -12.04
N ASN A 29 -22.44 15.55 -13.30
CA ASN A 29 -21.18 16.11 -13.79
C ASN A 29 -20.83 17.45 -13.11
N ILE A 30 -21.81 18.33 -12.91
CA ILE A 30 -21.61 19.60 -12.19
C ILE A 30 -21.26 19.34 -10.72
N LYS A 31 -21.93 18.36 -10.08
CA LYS A 31 -21.64 17.98 -8.69
C LYS A 31 -20.20 17.45 -8.56
N LEU A 32 -19.78 16.61 -9.51
CA LEU A 32 -18.44 16.04 -9.56
C LEU A 32 -17.37 17.12 -9.78
N SER A 33 -17.56 18.02 -10.74
CA SER A 33 -16.57 19.07 -11.04
C SER A 33 -16.39 20.02 -9.86
N LYS A 34 -17.48 20.51 -9.28
CA LYS A 34 -17.45 21.37 -8.08
C LYS A 34 -16.79 20.69 -6.89
N PHE A 35 -17.03 19.40 -6.69
CA PHE A 35 -16.38 18.64 -5.62
C PHE A 35 -14.86 18.61 -5.80
N ILE A 36 -14.37 18.25 -6.99
CA ILE A 36 -12.93 18.21 -7.28
C ILE A 36 -12.30 19.60 -7.12
N GLU A 37 -13.00 20.66 -7.55
CA GLU A 37 -12.55 22.05 -7.40
C GLU A 37 -12.55 22.56 -5.96
N ALA A 38 -13.31 21.94 -5.06
CA ALA A 38 -13.32 22.29 -3.64
C ALA A 38 -12.20 21.61 -2.83
N LEU A 39 -11.54 20.59 -3.37
CA LEU A 39 -10.47 19.86 -2.69
C LEU A 39 -9.20 20.71 -2.50
N ARG A 40 -8.45 20.44 -1.43
CA ARG A 40 -7.09 20.97 -1.20
C ARG A 40 -6.19 20.64 -2.40
N SER A 41 -5.23 21.52 -2.72
CA SER A 41 -4.48 21.48 -3.99
C SER A 41 -3.74 20.15 -4.21
N ASP A 42 -3.04 19.67 -3.18
CA ASP A 42 -2.34 18.39 -3.12
C ASP A 42 -3.26 17.20 -3.44
N ILE A 43 -4.43 17.12 -2.79
CA ILE A 43 -5.42 16.06 -3.01
C ILE A 43 -6.02 16.17 -4.42
N ARG A 44 -6.36 17.39 -4.85
CA ARG A 44 -6.99 17.66 -6.15
C ARG A 44 -6.17 17.16 -7.32
N VAL A 45 -4.85 17.37 -7.29
CA VAL A 45 -3.93 16.92 -8.34
C VAL A 45 -4.00 15.40 -8.49
N GLU A 46 -3.93 14.66 -7.39
CA GLU A 46 -3.98 13.19 -7.39
C GLU A 46 -5.36 12.66 -7.80
N VAL A 47 -6.45 13.26 -7.31
CA VAL A 47 -7.82 12.89 -7.73
C VAL A 47 -8.01 13.09 -9.23
N LYS A 48 -7.50 14.19 -9.81
CA LYS A 48 -7.58 14.45 -11.26
C LYS A 48 -6.82 13.42 -12.09
N LYS A 49 -5.63 12.99 -11.63
CA LYS A 49 -4.84 11.93 -12.31
C LYS A 49 -5.62 10.61 -12.41
N LEU A 50 -6.38 10.26 -11.38
CA LEU A 50 -7.16 9.03 -11.33
C LEU A 50 -8.48 9.09 -12.13
N GLY A 51 -8.90 10.28 -12.56
CA GLY A 51 -9.99 10.47 -13.52
C GLY A 51 -11.34 9.85 -13.12
N PRO A 52 -11.88 10.13 -11.91
CA PRO A 52 -13.13 9.51 -11.45
C PRO A 52 -14.32 9.86 -12.35
N LYS A 53 -15.17 8.87 -12.64
CA LYS A 53 -16.36 9.05 -13.47
C LYS A 53 -17.64 9.35 -12.69
N THR A 54 -17.64 9.08 -11.38
CA THR A 54 -18.81 9.29 -10.53
C THR A 54 -18.42 10.05 -9.28
N PHE A 55 -19.36 10.81 -8.73
CA PHE A 55 -19.18 11.54 -7.48
C PHE A 55 -18.78 10.60 -6.32
N LYS A 56 -19.45 9.44 -6.19
CA LYS A 56 -19.13 8.44 -5.15
C LYS A 56 -17.68 7.97 -5.24
N TYR A 57 -17.19 7.72 -6.45
CA TYR A 57 -15.82 7.27 -6.65
C TYR A 57 -14.80 8.38 -6.37
N ALA A 58 -15.10 9.62 -6.78
CA ALA A 58 -14.27 10.78 -6.46
C ALA A 58 -14.13 11.00 -4.95
N VAL A 59 -15.23 10.83 -4.19
CA VAL A 59 -15.21 10.93 -2.71
C VAL A 59 -14.33 9.84 -2.09
N ALA A 60 -14.44 8.59 -2.56
CA ALA A 60 -13.63 7.50 -2.05
C ALA A 60 -12.13 7.71 -2.30
N ILE A 61 -11.78 8.15 -3.53
CA ILE A 61 -10.40 8.47 -3.90
C ILE A 61 -9.86 9.62 -3.04
N ALA A 62 -10.62 10.72 -2.94
CA ALA A 62 -10.21 11.89 -2.16
C ALA A 62 -9.95 11.53 -0.69
N LYS A 63 -10.80 10.71 -0.08
CA LYS A 63 -10.61 10.22 1.29
C LYS A 63 -9.36 9.37 1.44
N ASN A 64 -9.10 8.46 0.49
CA ASN A 64 -7.92 7.61 0.54
C ASN A 64 -6.62 8.42 0.40
N ILE A 65 -6.61 9.42 -0.49
CA ILE A 65 -5.46 10.32 -0.65
C ILE A 65 -5.28 11.19 0.59
N ASP A 66 -6.35 11.77 1.14
CA ASP A 66 -6.26 12.57 2.35
C ASP A 66 -5.72 11.76 3.52
N ASN A 67 -6.15 10.51 3.67
CA ASN A 67 -5.59 9.58 4.65
C ASN A 67 -4.10 9.31 4.39
N ALA A 68 -3.68 9.08 3.14
CA ALA A 68 -2.28 8.81 2.82
C ALA A 68 -1.36 10.03 2.98
N LEU A 69 -1.90 11.24 2.81
CA LEU A 69 -1.18 12.51 3.03
C LEU A 69 -1.19 12.95 4.50
N SER A 70 -2.23 12.53 5.26
CA SER A 70 -2.37 12.81 6.68
C SER A 70 -1.73 11.75 7.55
N ASP A 71 -1.45 10.57 7.01
CA ASP A 71 -0.50 9.65 7.57
C ASP A 71 0.85 10.36 7.48
N ASP A 72 1.15 11.16 8.51
CA ASP A 72 2.48 11.30 9.10
C ASP A 72 2.91 9.89 9.53
N GLY A 73 2.93 8.98 8.55
CA GLY A 73 3.25 7.57 8.64
C GLY A 73 4.70 7.61 8.98
N GLY A 74 4.92 7.72 10.29
CA GLY A 74 6.05 8.43 10.85
C GLY A 74 7.23 8.01 10.04
N GLU A 75 7.90 8.99 9.40
CA GLU A 75 9.18 8.73 8.77
C GLU A 75 9.83 7.72 9.69
N LEU A 76 10.03 6.49 9.20
CA LEU A 76 10.95 5.60 9.85
C LEU A 76 12.23 6.38 9.67
N ASN A 77 12.47 7.26 10.64
CA ASN A 77 13.55 8.21 10.68
C ASN A 77 14.69 7.32 11.14
N VAL A 78 15.03 6.36 10.26
CA VAL A 78 16.26 5.64 10.27
C VAL A 78 17.26 6.68 9.80
N THR A 79 17.46 7.66 10.67
CA THR A 79 18.62 8.52 10.68
C THR A 79 19.83 7.59 10.55
N ASP A 80 20.92 8.06 9.97
CA ASP A 80 22.15 7.27 9.90
C ASP A 80 22.56 6.70 11.28
N SER A 81 22.14 7.37 12.37
CA SER A 81 22.21 6.89 13.76
C SER A 81 21.44 5.58 14.02
N GLY A 82 20.21 5.44 13.52
CA GLY A 82 19.41 4.21 13.65
C GLY A 82 20.01 3.03 12.89
N ILE A 83 20.50 3.27 11.66
CA ILE A 83 21.22 2.25 10.88
C ILE A 83 22.48 1.81 11.63
N ASN A 84 23.27 2.76 12.12
CA ASN A 84 24.50 2.49 12.86
C ASN A 84 24.24 1.73 14.17
N GLN A 85 23.13 2.00 14.86
CA GLN A 85 22.73 1.28 16.07
C GLN A 85 22.40 -0.18 15.76
N ILE A 86 21.61 -0.43 14.70
CA ILE A 86 21.27 -1.79 14.26
C ILE A 86 22.52 -2.55 13.84
N LEU A 87 23.40 -1.93 13.05
CA LEU A 87 24.66 -2.54 12.63
C LEU A 87 25.58 -2.86 13.81
N SER A 88 25.69 -1.95 14.78
CA SER A 88 26.50 -2.17 15.99
C SER A 88 25.96 -3.34 16.83
N GLN A 89 24.65 -3.42 16.97
CA GLN A 89 24.00 -4.52 17.67
C GLN A 89 24.24 -5.86 16.95
N GLN A 90 24.09 -5.90 15.62
CA GLN A 90 24.34 -7.09 14.80
C GLN A 90 25.81 -7.55 14.93
N LEU A 91 26.76 -6.62 14.88
CA LEU A 91 28.18 -6.91 15.03
C LEU A 91 28.49 -7.51 16.40
N ASN A 92 27.91 -6.95 17.47
CA ASN A 92 28.07 -7.47 18.82
C ASN A 92 27.49 -8.88 18.98
N THR A 93 26.32 -9.14 18.39
CA THR A 93 25.71 -10.48 18.36
C THR A 93 26.61 -11.47 17.61
N ASN A 94 27.14 -11.09 16.45
CA ASN A 94 28.04 -11.95 15.66
C ASN A 94 29.32 -12.28 16.42
N LYS A 95 29.87 -11.34 17.19
CA LYS A 95 31.02 -11.59 18.06
C LYS A 95 30.72 -12.65 19.12
N GLN A 96 29.56 -12.57 19.78
CA GLN A 96 29.14 -13.57 20.77
C GLN A 96 28.95 -14.96 20.13
N ILE A 97 28.38 -15.02 18.93
CA ILE A 97 28.22 -16.28 18.18
C ILE A 97 29.59 -16.90 17.88
N LEU A 98 30.57 -16.10 17.47
CA LEU A 98 31.93 -16.58 17.21
C LEU A 98 32.57 -17.16 18.48
N GLU A 99 32.52 -16.44 19.60
CA GLU A 99 33.06 -16.90 20.89
C GLU A 99 32.39 -18.21 21.37
N LEU A 100 31.07 -18.34 21.17
CA LEU A 100 30.35 -19.58 21.48
C LEU A 100 30.79 -20.72 20.55
N SER A 101 30.99 -20.46 19.27
CA SER A 101 31.44 -21.45 18.30
C SER A 101 32.83 -21.99 18.66
N GLU A 102 33.74 -21.14 19.08
CA GLU A 102 35.07 -21.54 19.55
C GLU A 102 34.98 -22.42 20.81
N LYS A 103 34.13 -22.07 21.77
CA LYS A 103 33.90 -22.89 22.98
C LYS A 103 33.33 -24.26 22.64
N VAL A 104 32.37 -24.34 21.72
CA VAL A 104 31.80 -25.61 21.25
C VAL A 104 32.87 -26.49 20.60
N ASN A 105 33.73 -25.91 19.76
CA ASN A 105 34.82 -26.64 19.12
C ASN A 105 35.84 -27.17 20.14
N ALA A 106 36.16 -26.39 21.18
CA ALA A 106 37.05 -26.83 22.25
C ALA A 106 36.46 -28.02 23.03
N ILE A 107 35.17 -27.97 23.38
CA ILE A 107 34.47 -29.06 24.07
C ILE A 107 34.40 -30.31 23.18
N SER A 108 34.06 -30.15 21.90
CA SER A 108 34.00 -31.27 20.95
C SER A 108 35.35 -31.98 20.83
N SER A 109 36.44 -31.20 20.73
CA SER A 109 37.81 -31.73 20.68
C SER A 109 38.20 -32.46 21.97
N GLN A 110 37.83 -31.93 23.13
CA GLN A 110 38.05 -32.58 24.42
C GLN A 110 37.30 -33.91 24.52
N ASN A 111 36.03 -33.95 24.13
CA ASN A 111 35.22 -35.16 24.16
C ASN A 111 35.78 -36.26 23.25
N LEU A 112 36.28 -35.89 22.07
CA LEU A 112 36.94 -36.84 21.17
C LEU A 112 38.18 -37.49 21.84
N CYS A 113 38.99 -36.68 22.53
CA CYS A 113 40.16 -37.15 23.27
C CYS A 113 39.77 -38.11 24.41
N VAL A 114 38.72 -37.79 25.17
CA VAL A 114 38.21 -38.65 26.25
C VAL A 114 37.75 -40.00 25.71
N ASN A 115 36.98 -40.01 24.61
CA ASN A 115 36.49 -41.26 24.02
C ASN A 115 37.63 -42.18 23.58
N SER A 116 38.70 -41.63 22.98
CA SER A 116 39.89 -42.41 22.60
C SER A 116 40.67 -42.99 23.78
N LEU A 117 40.60 -42.37 24.97
CA LEU A 117 41.23 -42.89 26.19
C LEU A 117 40.41 -44.01 26.84
N THR A 118 39.08 -43.97 26.72
CA THR A 118 38.18 -45.00 27.24
C THR A 118 38.08 -46.24 26.34
N GLU A 119 38.49 -46.14 25.08
CA GLU A 119 38.52 -47.25 24.10
C GLU A 119 39.86 -48.02 24.09
N ALA A 120 40.83 -47.66 24.95
CA ALA A 120 42.07 -48.41 25.08
C ALA A 120 41.77 -49.85 25.56
N PRO A 121 42.28 -50.90 24.89
CA PRO A 121 41.93 -52.27 25.23
C PRO A 121 42.42 -52.60 26.64
N ALA A 122 41.53 -53.11 27.48
CA ALA A 122 41.92 -53.75 28.73
C ALA A 122 42.83 -54.93 28.37
N THR A 123 44.13 -54.76 28.58
CA THR A 123 45.12 -55.82 28.42
C THR A 123 44.83 -56.90 29.46
N ASN A 124 44.33 -58.05 28.98
CA ASN A 124 44.34 -59.31 29.73
C ASN A 124 45.77 -59.79 29.99
#